data_AF-J2MT75-F1
#
_entry.id   AF-J2MT75-F1
#
_cell.length_a   1.000
_cell.length_b   1.000
_cell.length_c   1.000
_cell.angle_alpha   90.00
_cell.angle_beta   90.00
_cell.angle_gamma   90.00
#
_symmetry.space_group_name_H-M   'P 1'
#
loop_
_entity.id
_entity.type
_entity.pdbx_description
1 polymer ?
#
loop_
_entity_poly.entity_id
_entity_poly.type
_entity_poly.pdbx_seq_one_letter_code
_entity_poly.pdbx_strand_id
1 'polypeptide(L)' 'MRDYPRREQVMQYDESDLAFIDRLLAEVGIWYRFTSDERLGIDVVELHDDQRHYQRGIKLPCRPQSGLV' A
#
# COMPACT_ATOMS: atom_id res chain seq x y z
N MET A 1 0.67 -8.68 18.23
CA MET A 1 0.98 -7.26 17.94
C MET A 1 2.43 -7.23 17.51
N ARG A 2 2.75 -6.71 16.33
CA ARG A 2 4.12 -6.67 15.83
C ARG A 2 4.72 -5.35 16.27
N ASP A 3 5.82 -5.40 17.02
CA ASP A 3 6.53 -4.20 17.44
C ASP A 3 7.49 -3.75 16.34
N TYR A 4 7.40 -2.48 15.97
CA TYR A 4 8.29 -1.88 14.98
C TYR A 4 9.55 -1.35 15.67
N PRO A 5 10.73 -1.52 15.05
CA PRO A 5 11.97 -1.03 15.64
C PRO A 5 11.92 0.49 15.78
N ARG A 6 12.24 0.97 16.99
CA ARG A 6 12.46 2.40 17.23
C ARG A 6 13.73 2.83 16.51
N ARG A 7 13.64 3.92 15.77
CA ARG A 7 14.79 4.53 15.10
C ARG A 7 15.18 5.77 15.89
N GLU A 8 16.42 5.83 16.35
CA GLU A 8 16.94 7.01 17.07
C GLU A 8 17.18 8.19 16.13
N GLN A 9 17.60 7.90 14.89
CA GLN A 9 17.75 8.87 13.83
C GLN A 9 17.43 8.24 12.48
N VAL A 10 16.83 9.03 11.59
CA VAL A 10 16.59 8.66 10.20
C VAL A 10 17.02 9.83 9.31
N MET A 11 17.79 9.54 8.26
CA MET A 11 18.21 10.54 7.28
C MET A 11 17.39 10.42 6.00
N GLN A 12 16.91 11.56 5.50
CA GLN A 12 16.39 11.76 4.15
C GLN A 12 17.44 12.58 3.39
N TYR A 13 18.06 12.02 2.36
CA TYR A 13 19.12 12.68 1.60
C TYR A 13 18.96 12.41 0.12
N ASP A 14 18.88 13.48 -0.67
CA ASP A 14 18.75 13.43 -2.13
C ASP A 14 17.58 12.52 -2.62
N GLU A 15 16.50 12.48 -1.84
CA GLU A 15 15.31 11.68 -2.14
C GLU A 15 14.03 12.49 -1.88
N SER A 16 12.97 12.21 -2.64
CA SER A 16 11.66 12.81 -2.43
C SER A 16 10.98 12.24 -1.20
N ASP A 17 9.98 12.95 -0.66
CA ASP A 17 9.22 12.49 0.51
C ASP A 17 8.55 11.13 0.27
N LEU A 18 8.07 10.88 -0.95
CA LEU A 18 7.50 9.59 -1.31
C LEU A 18 8.56 8.48 -1.29
N ALA A 19 9.71 8.71 -1.92
CA ALA A 19 10.81 7.74 -1.94
C ALA A 19 11.29 7.42 -0.51
N PHE A 20 11.34 8.45 0.34
CA PHE A 20 11.68 8.32 1.76
C PHE A 20 10.69 7.45 2.53
N ILE A 21 9.39 7.73 2.40
CA ILE A 21 8.34 6.98 3.06
C ILE A 21 8.32 5.53 2.56
N ASP A 22 8.40 5.32 1.24
CA ASP A 22 8.42 3.98 0.63
C ASP A 22 9.55 3.13 1.16
N ARG A 23 10.76 3.71 1.23
CA ARG A 23 11.94 3.05 1.79
C ARG A 23 11.73 2.65 3.25
N LEU A 24 11.17 3.54 4.07
CA LEU A 24 10.92 3.27 5.49
C LEU A 24 9.88 2.16 5.71
N LEU A 25 8.80 2.18 4.94
CA LEU A 25 7.73 1.18 5.05
C LEU A 25 8.22 -0.19 4.56
N ALA A 26 8.96 -0.22 3.44
CA ALA A 26 9.53 -1.44 2.89
C ALA A 26 10.48 -2.15 3.87
N GLU A 27 11.28 -1.40 4.63
CA GLU A 27 12.24 -1.94 5.61
C GLU A 27 11.56 -2.82 6.69
N VAL A 28 10.33 -2.45 7.10
CA VAL A 28 9.56 -3.20 8.11
C VAL A 28 8.49 -4.12 7.51
N GLY A 29 8.35 -4.11 6.18
CA GLY A 29 7.35 -4.89 5.46
C GLY A 29 5.94 -4.33 5.61
N ILE A 30 5.79 -3.01 5.78
CA ILE A 30 4.50 -2.33 5.67
C ILE A 30 4.27 -1.99 4.20
N TRP A 31 3.08 -2.29 3.70
CA TRP A 31 2.59 -1.86 2.41
C TRP A 31 1.42 -0.90 2.60
N TYR A 32 1.06 -0.17 1.54
CA TYR A 32 -0.06 0.76 1.61
C TYR A 32 -0.84 0.81 0.30
N ARG A 33 -2.07 1.35 0.37
CA ARG A 33 -2.89 1.66 -0.82
C ARG A 33 -3.61 2.99 -0.64
N PHE A 34 -3.98 3.59 -1.76
CA PHE A 34 -4.84 4.77 -1.79
C PHE A 34 -6.28 4.35 -2.05
N THR A 35 -7.19 4.93 -1.29
CA THR A 35 -8.64 4.79 -1.48
C THR A 35 -9.27 6.16 -1.34
N SER A 36 -10.19 6.51 -2.23
CA SER A 36 -10.95 7.75 -2.11
C SER A 36 -12.21 7.50 -1.28
N ASP A 37 -12.40 8.26 -0.21
CA ASP A 37 -13.66 8.28 0.54
C ASP A 37 -14.62 9.22 -0.20
N GLU A 38 -15.53 8.65 -0.98
CA GLU A 38 -16.52 9.42 -1.77
C GLU A 38 -17.48 10.24 -0.91
N ARG A 39 -17.63 9.91 0.37
CA ARG A 39 -18.54 10.60 1.28
C ARG A 39 -17.92 11.88 1.85
N LEU A 40 -16.61 11.85 2.09
CA LEU A 40 -15.84 12.98 2.61
C LEU A 40 -15.08 13.75 1.51
N GLY A 41 -14.93 13.18 0.30
CA GLY A 41 -14.21 13.78 -0.81
C GLY A 41 -12.71 13.87 -0.58
N ILE A 42 -12.14 12.95 0.21
CA ILE A 42 -10.73 12.94 0.57
C ILE A 42 -10.08 11.63 0.13
N ASP A 43 -8.80 11.71 -0.20
CA ASP A 43 -7.97 10.52 -0.40
C ASP A 43 -7.42 10.03 0.93
N VAL A 44 -7.59 8.74 1.16
CA VAL A 44 -7.15 8.03 2.37
C VAL A 44 -6.01 7.11 1.99
N VAL A 45 -4.93 7.15 2.78
CA VAL A 45 -3.81 6.21 2.68
C VAL A 45 -3.98 5.16 3.75
N GLU A 46 -4.17 3.92 3.33
CA GLU A 46 -4.31 2.77 4.23
C GLU A 46 -2.98 2.01 4.32
N LEU A 47 -2.41 1.93 5.53
CA LEU A 47 -1.15 1.24 5.83
C LEU A 47 -1.45 -0.15 6.44
N HIS A 48 -0.76 -1.18 5.96
CA HIS A 48 -0.98 -2.56 6.34
C HIS A 48 0.31 -3.36 6.46
N ASP A 49 0.33 -4.30 7.39
CA ASP A 49 1.52 -5.12 7.73
C ASP A 49 1.29 -6.63 7.59
N ASP A 50 0.08 -7.02 7.20
CA ASP A 50 -0.33 -8.41 7.02
C ASP A 50 -1.18 -8.55 5.75
N GLN A 51 -1.03 -9.69 5.08
CA GLN A 51 -1.76 -10.04 3.85
C GLN A 51 -3.28 -10.18 4.05
N ARG A 52 -3.75 -10.37 5.28
CA ARG A 52 -5.18 -10.45 5.63
C ARG A 52 -5.95 -9.18 5.28
N HIS A 53 -5.27 -8.04 5.23
CA HIS A 53 -5.88 -6.78 4.84
C HIS A 53 -6.07 -6.64 3.33
N TYR A 54 -5.48 -7.54 2.55
CA TYR A 54 -5.71 -7.58 1.11
C TYR A 54 -7.13 -8.08 0.81
N GLN A 55 -7.79 -7.47 -0.17
CA GLN A 55 -9.13 -7.90 -0.57
C GLN A 55 -9.05 -9.27 -1.25
N ARG A 56 -9.66 -10.29 -0.63
CA ARG A 56 -9.72 -11.65 -1.15
C ARG A 56 -11.08 -11.93 -1.78
N GLY A 57 -11.13 -12.92 -2.67
CA GLY A 57 -12.39 -13.41 -3.23
C GLY A 57 -12.94 -12.60 -4.40
N ILE A 58 -12.18 -11.63 -4.93
CA ILE A 58 -12.53 -10.97 -6.19
C ILE A 58 -12.39 -12.00 -7.33
N LYS A 59 -13.49 -12.28 -8.02
CA LYS A 59 -13.50 -13.09 -9.25
C LYS A 59 -13.61 -12.16 -10.43
N LEU A 60 -12.52 -12.02 -11.18
CA LEU A 60 -12.54 -11.31 -12.45
C LEU A 60 -12.92 -12.29 -13.57
N PRO A 61 -13.83 -11.91 -14.47
CA PRO A 61 -14.17 -12.76 -15.60
C PRO A 61 -12.97 -12.88 -16.54
N CYS A 62 -12.44 -14.11 -16.72
CA CYS A 62 -11.42 -14.38 -17.72
C CYS A 62 -12.07 -14.37 -19.10
N ARG A 63 -11.93 -13.27 -19.83
CA ARG A 63 -12.40 -13.15 -21.21
C ARG A 63 -11.19 -13.29 -22.15
N PRO A 64 -11.23 -14.19 -23.15
CA PRO A 64 -10.17 -14.25 -24.15
C PRO A 64 -10.14 -12.92 -24.95
N GLN A 65 -8.94 -12.41 -25.23
CA GLN A 65 -8.76 -11.19 -26.04
C GLN A 65 -9.18 -11.39 -27.50
N SER A 66 -9.20 -12.63 -27.99
CA SER A 66 -9.79 -12.97 -29.28
C SER A 66 -11.31 -12.98 -29.11
N GLY A 67 -12.01 -11.99 -29.65
CA GLY A 67 -13.47 -11.83 -29.57
C GLY A 67 -14.30 -12.91 -30.29
N LEU A 68 -13.87 -14.16 -30.31
CA LEU A 68 -14.69 -15.30 -30.70
C LEU A 68 -15.55 -15.71 -29.50
N VAL A 69 -16.76 -15.14 -29.45
CA VAL A 69 -17.90 -15.67 -28.68
C VAL A 69 -18.69 -16.65 -29.53
#